data_AF-A0A529XED5-F1
#
_entry.id   AF-A0A529XED5-F1
#
_cell.length_a   1.000
_cell.length_b   1.000
_cell.length_c   1.000
_cell.angle_alpha   90.00
_cell.angle_beta   90.00
_cell.angle_gamma   90.00
#
_symmetry.space_group_name_H-M   'P 1'
#
loop_
_entity.id
_entity.type
_entity.pdbx_description
1 polymer ?
#
loop_
_entity_poly.entity_id
_entity_poly.type
_entity_poly.pdbx_seq_one_letter_code
_entity_poly.pdbx_strand_id
1 'polypeptide(L)'
;MVLGGGVIGVTTAYFLTEAGHEVTVYDRQPGPALETSFANAGEVSPGYASPWAGPGVPIKAVKWLLMKYGPLVVRPAFDPNMWTWLLKMLRNCTAERYALNKSRMVPLAEYSRDTLKVLREATGITYDERAKGTLQLFRKQKQLDGTGGDVEVLKKYGVPYE
;
A
#
# COMPACT_ATOMS: atom_id res chain seq x y z
N MET A 1 25.22 -2.63 1.19
CA MET A 1 24.93 -1.19 1.16
C MET A 1 23.44 -0.98 0.93
N VAL A 2 22.82 -0.06 1.68
CA VAL A 2 21.42 0.36 1.52
C VAL A 2 21.37 1.88 1.34
N LEU A 3 20.54 2.36 0.41
CA LEU A 3 20.34 3.78 0.14
C LEU A 3 18.96 4.20 0.64
N GLY A 4 18.93 5.10 1.62
CA GLY A 4 17.74 5.58 2.31
C GLY A 4 17.54 4.94 3.68
N GLY A 5 17.31 5.77 4.69
CA GLY A 5 17.00 5.46 6.08
C GLY A 5 15.51 5.61 6.42
N GLY A 6 14.63 5.47 5.42
CA GLY A 6 13.19 5.28 5.64
C GLY A 6 12.88 3.87 6.16
N VAL A 7 11.60 3.60 6.47
CA VAL A 7 11.17 2.33 7.08
C VAL A 7 11.62 1.09 6.29
N ILE A 8 11.54 1.13 4.95
CA ILE A 8 11.98 0.01 4.09
C ILE A 8 13.51 -0.15 4.13
N GLY A 9 14.25 0.96 4.12
CA GLY A 9 15.72 0.92 4.16
C GLY A 9 16.26 0.39 5.49
N VAL A 10 15.72 0.88 6.60
CA VAL A 10 16.12 0.44 7.95
C VAL A 10 15.78 -1.03 8.17
N THR A 11 14.57 -1.48 7.80
CA THR A 11 14.19 -2.90 7.93
C THR A 11 15.00 -3.80 7.01
N THR A 12 15.30 -3.37 5.78
CA THR A 12 16.20 -4.10 4.88
C THR A 12 17.60 -4.25 5.49
N ALA A 13 18.15 -3.17 6.04
CA ALA A 13 19.46 -3.20 6.68
C ALA A 13 19.46 -4.13 7.90
N TYR A 14 18.40 -4.09 8.73
CA TYR A 14 18.23 -4.99 9.87
C TYR A 14 18.26 -6.46 9.44
N PHE A 15 17.41 -6.86 8.49
CA PHE A 15 17.34 -8.27 8.08
C PHE A 15 18.60 -8.75 7.34
N LEU A 16 19.30 -7.87 6.62
CA LEU A 16 20.60 -8.20 6.01
C LEU A 16 21.69 -8.38 7.07
N THR A 17 21.72 -7.54 8.10
CA THR A 17 22.63 -7.69 9.24
C THR A 17 22.38 -8.98 9.99
N GLU A 18 21.11 -9.33 10.26
CA GLU A 18 20.74 -10.62 10.87
C GLU A 18 21.16 -11.82 10.02
N ALA A 19 21.19 -11.68 8.69
CA ALA A 19 21.70 -12.70 7.78
C ALA A 19 23.25 -12.77 7.71
N GLY A 20 23.97 -12.00 8.54
CA GLY A 20 25.43 -12.02 8.62
C GLY A 20 26.15 -11.11 7.64
N HIS A 21 25.43 -10.18 6.97
CA HIS A 21 26.04 -9.22 6.08
C HIS A 21 26.51 -7.96 6.82
N GLU A 22 27.65 -7.41 6.42
CA GLU A 22 28.03 -6.05 6.80
C GLU A 22 27.23 -5.04 5.96
N VAL A 23 26.45 -4.18 6.63
CA VAL A 23 25.55 -3.23 5.97
C VAL A 23 25.86 -1.80 6.37
N THR A 24 26.21 -0.98 5.38
CA THR A 24 26.23 0.48 5.50
C THR A 24 24.94 1.08 4.94
N VAL A 25 24.29 1.95 5.72
CA VAL A 25 23.11 2.72 5.29
C VAL A 25 23.53 4.16 5.00
N TYR A 26 23.23 4.64 3.79
CA TYR A 26 23.44 6.04 3.41
C TYR A 26 22.09 6.75 3.28
N ASP A 27 21.93 7.86 3.98
CA ASP A 27 20.78 8.77 3.81
C ASP A 27 21.29 10.18 3.49
N ARG A 28 20.53 10.91 2.69
CA ARG A 28 20.76 12.34 2.40
C ARG A 28 20.34 13.22 3.57
N GLN A 29 19.34 12.77 4.33
CA GLN A 29 18.83 13.48 5.51
C GLN A 29 19.76 13.27 6.71
N PRO A 30 19.81 14.21 7.67
CA PRO A 30 20.69 14.12 8.84
C PRO A 30 20.30 12.99 9.84
N GLY A 31 19.17 12.35 9.63
CA GLY A 31 18.67 11.25 10.45
C GLY A 31 17.67 10.38 9.70
N PRO A 32 17.33 9.19 10.24
CA PRO A 32 16.39 8.28 9.60
C PRO A 32 14.97 8.83 9.63
N ALA A 33 14.15 8.35 8.71
CA ALA A 33 12.71 8.60 8.66
C ALA A 33 12.31 10.09 8.71
N LEU A 34 13.05 10.97 8.01
CA LEU A 34 12.75 12.42 7.96
C LEU A 34 11.93 12.87 6.74
N GLU A 35 11.45 11.95 5.90
CA GLU A 35 10.59 12.23 4.74
C GLU A 35 9.28 11.41 4.79
N THR A 36 8.96 10.58 3.79
CA THR A 36 7.68 9.84 3.73
C THR A 36 7.43 8.93 4.94
N SER A 37 8.48 8.44 5.59
CA SER A 37 8.36 7.65 6.81
C SER A 37 8.11 8.51 8.06
N PHE A 38 8.43 9.81 8.03
CA PHE A 38 8.21 10.74 9.14
C PHE A 38 6.73 10.96 9.38
N ALA A 39 6.25 10.68 10.59
CA ALA A 39 4.88 10.97 11.02
C ALA A 39 3.79 10.55 10.00
N ASN A 40 3.99 9.41 9.33
CA ASN A 40 2.95 8.83 8.48
C ASN A 40 1.77 8.36 9.36
N ALA A 41 0.63 8.04 8.74
CA ALA A 41 -0.58 7.65 9.48
C ALA A 41 -0.41 6.39 10.35
N GLY A 42 0.63 5.57 10.12
CA GLY A 42 0.93 4.38 10.93
C GLY A 42 -0.02 3.21 10.72
N GLU A 43 -0.90 3.27 9.73
CA GLU A 43 -1.94 2.27 9.52
C GLU A 43 -1.40 1.00 8.83
N VAL A 44 -1.64 -0.16 9.44
CA VAL A 44 -1.29 -1.48 8.90
C VAL A 44 -2.57 -2.25 8.58
N SER A 45 -3.01 -2.12 7.32
CA SER A 45 -4.33 -2.62 6.86
C SER A 45 -4.21 -3.66 5.73
N PRO A 46 -3.70 -4.88 6.00
CA PRO A 46 -3.39 -5.87 4.96
C PRO A 46 -4.63 -6.35 4.20
N GLY A 47 -5.79 -6.44 4.86
CA GLY A 47 -7.06 -6.82 4.21
C GLY A 47 -7.54 -5.81 3.15
N TYR A 48 -7.04 -4.57 3.19
CA TYR A 48 -7.37 -3.52 2.23
C TYR A 48 -6.36 -3.44 1.07
N ALA A 49 -5.32 -4.28 1.06
CA ALA A 49 -4.36 -4.33 -0.05
C ALA A 49 -5.09 -4.61 -1.37
N SER A 50 -5.11 -3.61 -2.25
CA SER A 50 -5.86 -3.63 -3.49
C SER A 50 -5.02 -3.08 -4.63
N PRO A 51 -5.07 -3.68 -5.83
CA PRO A 51 -4.39 -3.14 -7.00
C PRO A 51 -4.87 -1.73 -7.32
N TRP A 52 -3.92 -0.83 -7.60
CA TRP A 52 -4.26 0.54 -8.01
C TRP A 52 -5.00 0.55 -9.36
N ALA A 53 -4.67 -0.38 -10.26
CA ALA A 53 -5.34 -0.59 -11.55
C ALA A 53 -6.68 -1.33 -11.41
N GLY A 54 -7.67 -0.68 -10.78
CA GLY A 54 -9.04 -1.21 -10.68
C GLY A 54 -9.84 -1.08 -11.98
N PRO A 55 -10.84 -1.96 -12.24
CA PRO A 55 -11.63 -1.93 -13.48
C PRO A 55 -12.37 -0.61 -13.72
N GLY A 56 -12.77 0.09 -12.65
CA GLY A 56 -13.42 1.40 -12.76
C GLY A 56 -12.46 2.60 -12.91
N VAL A 57 -11.14 2.38 -12.84
CA VAL A 57 -10.14 3.46 -12.85
C VAL A 57 -10.13 4.24 -14.16
N PRO A 58 -10.20 3.64 -15.36
CA PRO A 58 -10.17 4.41 -16.61
C PRO A 58 -11.31 5.44 -16.70
N ILE A 59 -12.53 5.04 -16.32
CA ILE A 59 -13.70 5.94 -16.30
C ILE A 59 -13.50 7.06 -15.27
N LYS A 60 -13.02 6.72 -14.05
CA LYS A 60 -12.71 7.70 -13.01
C LYS A 60 -11.60 8.66 -13.45
N ALA A 61 -10.58 8.17 -14.14
CA ALA A 61 -9.44 8.95 -14.62
C ALA A 61 -9.87 10.02 -15.63
N VAL A 62 -10.68 9.64 -16.63
CA VAL A 62 -11.26 10.61 -17.58
C VAL A 62 -12.07 11.68 -16.84
N LYS A 63 -12.92 11.27 -15.89
CA LYS A 63 -13.69 12.21 -15.07
C LYS A 63 -12.79 13.16 -14.29
N TRP A 64 -11.73 12.64 -13.64
CA TRP A 64 -10.80 13.43 -12.85
C TRP A 64 -9.98 14.41 -13.69
N LEU A 65 -9.59 14.04 -14.90
CA LEU A 65 -8.87 14.93 -15.83
C LEU A 65 -9.73 16.13 -16.28
N LEU A 66 -11.05 15.96 -16.32
CA LEU A 66 -12.01 17.03 -16.63
C LEU A 66 -12.42 17.86 -15.39
N MET A 67 -12.02 17.46 -14.19
CA MET A 67 -12.34 18.18 -12.96
C MET A 67 -11.33 19.31 -12.72
N LYS A 68 -11.83 20.52 -12.41
CA LYS A 68 -10.99 21.69 -12.07
C LYS A 68 -10.01 21.41 -10.91
N TYR A 69 -10.43 20.60 -9.94
CA TYR A 69 -9.63 20.17 -8.79
C TYR A 69 -9.64 18.64 -8.68
N GLY A 70 -9.27 17.97 -9.78
CA GLY A 70 -9.18 16.51 -9.83
C GLY A 70 -7.98 15.97 -9.06
N PRO A 71 -8.09 14.77 -8.45
CA PRO A 71 -6.97 14.12 -7.75
C PRO A 71 -5.93 13.50 -8.69
N LEU A 72 -6.22 13.44 -10.00
CA LEU A 72 -5.31 12.92 -11.02
C LEU A 72 -4.73 14.09 -11.83
N VAL A 73 -3.41 14.22 -11.80
CA VAL A 73 -2.66 15.20 -12.59
C VAL A 73 -1.83 14.45 -13.63
N VAL A 74 -2.15 14.64 -14.90
CA VAL A 74 -1.34 14.13 -16.01
C VAL A 74 -0.77 15.34 -16.74
N ARG A 75 0.56 15.47 -16.74
CA ARG A 75 1.25 16.48 -17.55
C ARG A 75 1.56 15.84 -18.90
N PRO A 76 0.90 16.25 -20.00
CA PRO A 76 1.19 15.67 -21.30
C PRO A 76 2.63 16.01 -21.68
N ALA A 77 3.46 14.99 -21.75
CA ALA A 77 4.83 15.06 -22.24
C ALA A 77 5.00 14.05 -23.38
N PHE A 78 5.87 14.35 -24.34
CA PHE A 78 6.30 13.39 -25.36
C PHE A 78 7.35 12.43 -24.76
N ASP A 79 6.95 11.67 -23.74
CA ASP A 79 7.76 10.62 -23.13
C ASP A 79 7.19 9.24 -23.51
N PRO A 80 7.84 8.49 -24.41
CA PRO A 80 7.43 7.14 -24.79
C PRO A 80 7.32 6.18 -23.59
N ASN A 81 8.13 6.37 -22.54
CA ASN A 81 8.08 5.52 -21.36
C ASN A 81 6.81 5.77 -20.55
N MET A 82 6.42 7.02 -20.36
CA MET A 82 5.15 7.39 -19.72
C MET A 82 3.97 6.76 -20.46
N TRP A 83 3.91 6.90 -21.79
CA TRP A 83 2.81 6.34 -22.60
C TRP A 83 2.80 4.81 -22.56
N THR A 84 3.96 4.16 -22.64
CA THR A 84 4.07 2.70 -22.53
C THR A 84 3.59 2.21 -21.16
N TRP A 85 3.98 2.90 -20.08
CA TRP A 85 3.53 2.57 -18.73
C TRP A 85 2.03 2.79 -18.56
N LEU A 86 1.49 3.91 -19.07
CA LEU A 86 0.05 4.19 -19.04
C LEU A 86 -0.75 3.09 -19.75
N LEU A 87 -0.33 2.67 -20.94
CA LEU A 87 -0.98 1.57 -21.66
C LEU A 87 -0.89 0.26 -20.89
N LYS A 88 0.26 -0.07 -20.29
CA LYS A 88 0.40 -1.26 -19.42
C LYS A 88 -0.51 -1.20 -18.19
N MET A 89 -0.65 -0.03 -17.57
CA MET A 89 -1.54 0.20 -16.43
C MET A 89 -3.00 0.02 -16.84
N LEU A 90 -3.43 0.66 -17.93
CA LEU A 90 -4.80 0.55 -18.45
C LEU A 90 -5.16 -0.88 -18.83
N ARG A 91 -4.22 -1.65 -19.40
CA ARG A 91 -4.42 -3.09 -19.69
C ARG A 91 -4.65 -3.92 -18.44
N ASN A 92 -4.24 -3.45 -17.25
CA ASN A 92 -4.51 -4.11 -15.97
C ASN A 92 -5.85 -3.72 -15.33
N CYS A 93 -6.52 -2.68 -15.84
CA CYS A 93 -7.84 -2.23 -15.35
C CYS A 93 -8.99 -3.12 -15.84
N THR A 94 -8.89 -4.44 -15.61
CA THR A 94 -9.96 -5.42 -15.91
C THR A 94 -10.31 -6.20 -14.65
N ALA A 95 -11.54 -6.70 -14.54
CA ALA A 95 -11.97 -7.44 -13.36
C ALA A 95 -11.13 -8.71 -13.10
N GLU A 96 -10.80 -9.44 -14.17
CA GLU A 96 -9.96 -10.64 -14.12
C GLU A 96 -8.56 -10.34 -13.57
N ARG A 97 -7.88 -9.33 -14.14
CA ARG A 97 -6.54 -8.94 -13.68
C ARG A 97 -6.55 -8.34 -12.29
N TYR A 98 -7.61 -7.60 -11.94
CA TYR A 98 -7.81 -7.10 -10.60
C TYR A 98 -7.90 -8.25 -9.59
N ALA A 99 -8.71 -9.28 -9.87
CA ALA A 99 -8.83 -10.46 -9.00
C ALA A 99 -7.49 -11.20 -8.85
N LEU A 100 -6.77 -11.42 -9.95
CA LEU A 100 -5.45 -12.05 -9.95
C LEU A 100 -4.40 -11.26 -9.18
N ASN A 101 -4.35 -9.94 -9.38
CA ASN A 101 -3.37 -9.10 -8.69
C ASN A 101 -3.71 -8.99 -7.20
N LYS A 102 -5.01 -8.89 -6.86
CA LYS A 102 -5.46 -8.88 -5.46
C LYS A 102 -5.09 -10.18 -4.74
N SER A 103 -5.27 -11.34 -5.38
CA SER A 103 -4.89 -12.62 -4.78
C SER A 103 -3.39 -12.80 -4.56
N ARG A 104 -2.55 -12.01 -5.24
CA ARG A 104 -1.10 -11.96 -5.03
C ARG A 104 -0.68 -10.94 -3.97
N MET A 105 -1.37 -9.80 -3.94
CA MET A 105 -1.07 -8.70 -3.01
C MET A 105 -1.48 -9.02 -1.57
N VAL A 106 -2.65 -9.65 -1.37
CA VAL A 106 -3.16 -9.93 0.00
C VAL A 106 -2.19 -10.81 0.79
N PRO A 107 -1.72 -11.97 0.30
CA PRO A 107 -0.76 -12.80 1.05
C PRO A 107 0.56 -12.06 1.36
N LEU A 108 1.04 -11.22 0.45
CA LEU A 108 2.24 -10.41 0.68
C LEU A 108 2.03 -9.37 1.79
N ALA A 109 0.86 -8.73 1.82
CA ALA A 109 0.50 -7.78 2.86
C ALA A 109 0.36 -8.46 4.23
N GLU A 110 -0.23 -9.65 4.27
CA GLU A 110 -0.31 -10.46 5.49
C GLU A 110 1.06 -10.88 6.00
N TYR A 111 1.92 -11.37 5.09
CA TYR A 111 3.31 -11.67 5.40
C TYR A 111 4.04 -10.44 5.98
N SER A 112 3.85 -9.26 5.38
CA SER A 112 4.45 -8.02 5.90
C SER A 112 3.93 -7.66 7.30
N ARG A 113 2.63 -7.83 7.58
CA ARG A 113 2.04 -7.62 8.92
C ARG A 113 2.68 -8.57 9.93
N ASP A 114 2.82 -9.84 9.58
CA ASP A 114 3.34 -10.85 10.50
C ASP A 114 4.85 -10.69 10.71
N THR A 115 5.60 -10.31 9.68
CA THR A 115 7.01 -9.90 9.79
C THR A 115 7.18 -8.72 10.75
N LEU A 116 6.26 -7.74 10.71
CA LEU A 116 6.31 -6.61 11.64
C LEU A 116 6.08 -7.05 13.09
N LYS A 117 5.24 -8.07 13.34
CA LYS A 117 5.08 -8.65 14.69
C LYS A 117 6.38 -9.28 15.17
N VAL A 118 6.98 -10.13 14.34
CA VAL A 118 8.27 -10.79 14.64
C VAL A 118 9.34 -9.75 14.93
N LEU A 119 9.42 -8.69 14.12
CA LEU A 119 10.39 -7.60 14.32
C LEU A 119 10.20 -6.92 15.68
N ARG A 120 8.96 -6.61 16.08
CA ARG A 120 8.67 -6.02 17.40
C ARG A 120 9.10 -6.94 18.53
N GLU A 121 8.76 -8.22 18.44
CA GLU A 121 9.10 -9.22 19.45
C GLU A 121 10.62 -9.38 19.59
N ALA A 122 11.35 -9.45 18.48
CA ALA A 122 12.80 -9.63 18.47
C ALA A 122 13.57 -8.40 18.98
N THR A 123 13.08 -7.20 18.68
CA THR A 123 13.79 -5.94 18.99
C THR A 123 13.33 -5.28 20.30
N GLY A 124 12.13 -5.61 20.78
CA GLY A 124 11.51 -4.94 21.93
C GLY A 124 11.12 -3.48 21.67
N ILE A 125 11.03 -3.04 20.41
CA ILE A 125 10.62 -1.66 20.08
C ILE A 125 9.18 -1.43 20.52
N THR A 126 8.96 -0.37 21.30
CA THR A 126 7.63 0.04 21.79
C THR A 126 7.14 1.29 21.10
N TYR A 127 5.90 1.29 20.62
CA TYR A 127 5.20 2.47 20.07
C TYR A 127 3.68 2.29 20.21
N ASP A 128 2.87 3.24 19.71
CA ASP A 128 1.40 3.10 19.68
C ASP A 128 0.97 2.04 18.64
N GLU A 129 1.13 0.78 19.01
CA GLU A 129 1.03 -0.40 18.14
C GLU A 129 -0.33 -1.11 18.24
N ARG A 130 -1.43 -0.35 18.27
CA ARG A 130 -2.77 -0.91 18.43
C ARG A 130 -3.10 -1.97 17.38
N ALA A 131 -3.10 -3.24 17.79
CA ALA A 131 -3.43 -4.39 16.95
C ALA A 131 -4.93 -4.75 16.99
N LYS A 132 -5.80 -3.77 16.71
CA LYS A 132 -7.25 -3.98 16.57
C LYS A 132 -7.67 -3.79 15.11
N GLY A 133 -8.91 -4.12 14.78
CA GLY A 133 -9.48 -3.87 13.45
C GLY A 133 -9.72 -2.38 13.15
N THR A 134 -10.11 -2.10 11.92
CA THR A 134 -10.45 -0.75 11.41
C THR A 134 -11.94 -0.49 11.58
N LEU A 135 -12.30 0.61 12.25
CA LEU A 135 -13.69 1.08 12.32
C LEU A 135 -13.99 1.99 11.14
N GLN A 136 -15.02 1.66 10.35
CA GLN A 136 -15.49 2.49 9.25
C GLN A 136 -16.78 3.23 9.64
N LEU A 137 -16.79 4.55 9.44
CA LEU A 137 -17.95 5.40 9.71
C LEU A 137 -18.52 5.93 8.38
N PHE A 138 -19.81 5.68 8.16
CA PHE A 138 -20.51 6.10 6.95
C PHE A 138 -21.51 7.20 7.26
N ARG A 139 -21.55 8.22 6.41
CA ARG A 139 -22.51 9.34 6.57
C ARG A 139 -23.86 9.04 5.94
N LYS A 140 -23.90 8.18 4.92
CA LYS A 140 -25.12 7.84 4.16
C LYS A 140 -25.24 6.34 3.99
N GLN A 141 -26.48 5.83 4.02
CA GLN A 141 -26.79 4.42 3.82
C GLN A 141 -26.19 3.86 2.52
N LYS A 142 -26.28 4.61 1.41
CA LYS A 142 -25.68 4.24 0.12
C LYS A 142 -24.17 3.92 0.21
N GLN A 143 -23.43 4.53 1.13
CA GLN A 143 -22.01 4.24 1.30
C GLN A 143 -21.80 2.91 2.05
N LEU A 144 -22.63 2.64 3.05
CA LEU A 144 -22.65 1.35 3.76
C LEU A 144 -23.08 0.22 2.82
N ASP A 145 -24.14 0.40 2.02
CA ASP A 145 -24.58 -0.59 1.04
C ASP A 145 -23.49 -0.90 0.00
N GLY A 146 -22.61 0.07 -0.26
CA GLY A 146 -21.49 -0.05 -1.19
C GLY A 146 -20.34 -0.92 -0.68
N THR A 147 -20.29 -1.30 0.61
CA THR A 147 -19.20 -2.10 1.18
C THR A 147 -19.32 -3.59 0.89
N GLY A 148 -20.45 -4.07 0.34
CA GLY A 148 -20.68 -5.49 0.12
C GLY A 148 -19.56 -6.19 -0.66
N GLY A 149 -18.97 -5.50 -1.65
CA GLY A 149 -17.82 -6.04 -2.39
C GLY A 149 -16.55 -6.20 -1.55
N ASP A 150 -16.32 -5.31 -0.58
CA ASP A 150 -15.19 -5.40 0.35
C ASP A 150 -15.46 -6.50 1.39
N VAL A 151 -16.69 -6.62 1.88
CA VAL A 151 -17.10 -7.69 2.82
C VAL A 151 -16.95 -9.07 2.19
N GLU A 152 -17.35 -9.26 0.94
CA GLU A 152 -17.16 -10.52 0.20
C GLU A 152 -15.67 -10.89 0.07
N VAL A 153 -14.81 -9.90 -0.10
CA VAL A 153 -13.35 -10.09 -0.11
C VAL A 153 -12.87 -10.52 1.28
N LEU A 154 -13.28 -9.84 2.36
CA LEU A 154 -12.88 -10.19 3.72
C LEU A 154 -13.29 -11.63 4.07
N LYS A 155 -14.53 -12.02 3.73
CA LYS A 155 -15.00 -13.41 3.86
C LYS A 155 -14.11 -14.39 3.09
N LYS A 156 -13.80 -14.09 1.82
CA LYS A 156 -13.00 -14.97 0.96
C LYS A 156 -11.59 -15.21 1.51
N TYR A 157 -11.00 -14.22 2.17
CA TYR A 157 -9.66 -14.32 2.76
C TYR A 157 -9.68 -14.63 4.26
N GLY A 158 -10.84 -14.96 4.84
CA GLY A 158 -10.95 -15.33 6.25
C GLY A 158 -10.64 -14.20 7.25
N VAL A 159 -10.77 -12.94 6.81
CA VAL A 159 -10.51 -11.77 7.67
C VAL A 159 -11.77 -11.45 8.50
N PRO A 160 -11.69 -11.38 9.83
CA PRO A 160 -12.83 -11.02 10.68
C PRO A 160 -13.38 -9.62 10.38
N TYR A 161 -14.70 -9.46 10.40
CA TYR A 161 -15.41 -8.19 10.24
C TYR A 161 -16.71 -8.20 11.04
N GLU A 162 -17.23 -7.01 11.35
CA GLU A 162 -18.48 -6.75 12.07
C GLU A 162 -19.30 -5.66 11.36
#